data_AF-A0A946ALA3-F1
#
_entry.id   AF-A0A946ALA3-F1
#
_cell.length_a   1.000
_cell.length_b   1.000
_cell.length_c   1.000
_cell.angle_alpha   90.00
_cell.angle_beta   90.00
_cell.angle_gamma   90.00
#
_symmetry.space_group_name_H-M   'P 1'
#
loop_
_entity.id
_entity.type
_entity.pdbx_description
1 polymer ?
#
loop_
_entity_poly.entity_id
_entity_poly.type
_entity_poly.pdbx_seq_one_letter_code
_entity_poly.pdbx_strand_id
1 'polypeptide(L)'
;MLKKIGIGILILMIFVIMLWFTSNNLGNVDVDLAFDTITTSIPIAFLVVFVFGWAFGLLCTSMFIIRLINERRQLRRKLRQSEAEVSSLRNLPLVDAD
;
A
#
# COMPACT_ATOMS: atom_id res chain seq x y z
N MET A 1 -1.44 17.09 14.06
CA MET A 1 -1.49 18.28 13.17
C MET A 1 -0.29 18.34 12.24
N LEU A 2 0.93 18.12 12.74
CA LEU A 2 2.17 18.07 11.92
C LEU A 2 2.11 17.09 10.73
N LYS A 3 1.53 15.89 10.90
CA LYS A 3 1.33 14.93 9.80
C LYS A 3 0.44 15.47 8.67
N LYS A 4 -0.63 16.19 9.01
CA LYS A 4 -1.54 16.79 8.01
C LYS A 4 -0.87 17.93 7.25
N ILE A 5 -0.10 18.75 7.97
CA ILE A 5 0.69 19.84 7.39
C ILE A 5 1.77 19.26 6.46
N GLY A 6 2.49 18.22 6.90
CA GLY A 6 3.49 17.55 6.07
C GLY A 6 2.91 16.95 4.78
N ILE A 7 1.72 16.34 4.86
CA ILE A 7 1.00 15.86 3.66
C ILE A 7 0.64 17.02 2.74
N GLY A 8 0.14 18.14 3.28
CA GLY A 8 -0.16 19.34 2.49
C GLY A 8 1.06 19.90 1.78
N ILE A 9 2.20 20.00 2.47
CA ILE A 9 3.48 20.44 1.89
C ILE A 9 3.94 19.48 0.79
N LEU A 10 3.82 18.16 1.00
CA LEU A 10 4.19 17.16 0.01
C LEU A 10 3.33 17.29 -1.26
N ILE A 11 2.01 17.44 -1.11
CA ILE A 11 1.09 17.63 -2.24
C ILE A 11 1.44 18.91 -3.00
N LEU A 12 1.69 20.01 -2.28
CA LEU A 12 2.10 21.28 -2.89
C LEU A 12 3.42 21.15 -3.66
N MET A 13 4.41 20.46 -3.07
CA MET A 13 5.70 20.20 -3.71
C MET A 13 5.52 19.40 -5.00
N ILE A 14 4.76 18.30 -4.96
CA ILE A 14 4.46 17.48 -6.15
C ILE A 14 3.77 18.33 -7.22
N PHE A 15 2.80 19.16 -6.83
CA PHE A 15 2.09 20.05 -7.75
C PHE A 15 3.04 21.05 -8.44
N VAL A 16 3.93 21.70 -7.69
CA VAL A 16 4.94 22.62 -8.25
C VAL A 16 5.89 21.89 -9.21
N ILE A 17 6.34 20.68 -8.85
CA ILE A 17 7.19 19.84 -9.72
C ILE A 17 6.44 19.49 -11.02
N MET A 18 5.16 19.14 -10.93
CA MET A 18 4.35 18.82 -12.11
C MET A 18 4.18 20.02 -13.02
N LEU A 19 3.91 21.22 -12.49
CA LEU A 19 3.81 22.44 -13.28
C LEU A 19 5.14 22.75 -13.99
N TRP A 20 6.27 22.65 -13.27
CA TRP A 20 7.59 22.80 -13.86
C TRP A 20 7.78 21.79 -15.01
N PHE A 21 7.52 20.51 -14.74
CA PHE A 21 7.68 19.45 -15.72
C PHE A 21 6.83 19.73 -16.98
N THR A 22 5.55 20.06 -16.83
CA THR A 22 4.67 20.40 -17.95
C THR A 22 5.17 21.61 -18.74
N SER A 23 5.62 22.67 -18.07
CA SER A 23 6.07 23.89 -18.76
C SER A 23 7.39 23.72 -19.52
N ASN A 24 8.19 22.72 -19.16
CA ASN A 24 9.47 22.44 -19.83
C ASN A 24 9.36 21.29 -20.86
N ASN A 25 8.22 20.60 -20.91
CA ASN A 25 8.00 19.45 -21.78
C ASN A 25 6.68 19.60 -22.56
N LEU A 26 6.49 20.72 -23.27
CA LEU A 26 5.30 20.92 -24.13
C LEU A 26 5.29 20.09 -25.42
N GLY A 27 6.34 19.29 -25.64
CA GLY A 27 6.46 18.46 -26.84
C GLY A 27 5.43 17.33 -26.91
N ASN A 28 5.32 16.78 -28.10
CA ASN A 28 4.55 15.58 -28.39
C ASN A 28 5.48 14.37 -28.44
N VAL A 29 4.93 13.20 -28.12
CA VAL A 29 5.59 11.91 -28.20
C VAL A 29 4.67 10.93 -28.92
N ASP A 30 5.26 10.15 -29.82
CA ASP A 30 4.59 9.02 -30.46
C ASP A 30 4.82 7.78 -29.61
N VAL A 31 3.71 7.19 -29.15
CA VAL A 31 3.73 5.97 -28.35
C VAL A 31 3.25 4.82 -29.23
N ASP A 32 4.18 3.93 -29.58
CA ASP A 32 3.87 2.69 -30.28
C ASP A 32 3.34 1.66 -29.27
N LEU A 33 2.07 1.29 -29.42
CA LEU A 33 1.36 0.31 -28.59
C LEU A 33 1.36 -1.09 -29.23
N ALA A 34 2.33 -1.36 -30.13
CA ALA A 34 2.48 -2.56 -30.95
C ALA A 34 1.38 -2.80 -31.99
N PHE A 35 0.16 -2.30 -31.76
CA PHE A 35 -0.98 -2.39 -32.68
C PHE A 35 -1.36 -1.05 -33.32
N ASP A 36 -0.97 0.05 -32.69
CA ASP A 36 -1.27 1.41 -33.13
C ASP A 36 -0.26 2.40 -32.54
N THR A 37 -0.04 3.52 -33.22
CA THR A 37 0.83 4.61 -32.77
C THR A 37 -0.01 5.81 -32.37
N ILE A 38 0.03 6.19 -31.09
CA ILE A 38 -0.72 7.33 -30.58
C ILE A 38 0.24 8.50 -30.33
N THR A 39 0.01 9.60 -31.02
CA THR A 39 0.68 10.87 -30.73
C THR A 39 -0.05 11.59 -29.59
N THR A 40 0.63 11.79 -28.47
CA THR A 40 0.10 12.54 -27.32
C THR A 40 1.14 13.52 -26.80
N SER A 41 0.75 14.43 -25.90
CA SER A 41 1.74 15.29 -25.26
C SER A 41 2.54 14.52 -24.21
N ILE A 42 3.83 14.83 -24.08
CA ILE A 42 4.72 14.22 -23.08
C ILE A 42 4.12 14.27 -21.67
N PRO A 43 3.51 15.38 -21.20
CA PRO A 43 2.92 15.45 -19.86
C PRO A 43 1.75 14.49 -19.67
N ILE A 44 0.92 14.29 -20.71
CA ILE A 44 -0.20 13.36 -20.66
C ILE A 44 0.31 11.92 -20.62
N ALA A 45 1.25 11.56 -21.50
CA ALA A 45 1.85 10.23 -21.50
C ALA A 45 2.45 9.89 -20.12
N PHE A 46 3.21 10.82 -19.55
CA PHE A 46 3.80 10.66 -18.22
C PHE A 46 2.75 10.51 -17.12
N LEU A 47 1.71 11.35 -17.13
CA LEU A 47 0.61 11.28 -16.16
C LEU A 47 -0.09 9.93 -16.20
N VAL A 48 -0.37 9.41 -17.40
CA VAL A 48 -1.01 8.11 -17.58
C VAL A 48 -0.16 7.01 -16.95
N VAL A 49 1.13 6.92 -17.33
CA VAL A 49 2.04 5.91 -16.77
C VAL A 49 2.17 6.06 -15.25
N PHE A 50 2.26 7.29 -14.74
CA PHE A 50 2.37 7.56 -13.31
C PHE A 50 1.13 7.10 -12.55
N VAL A 51 -0.08 7.42 -13.03
CA VAL A 51 -1.34 7.02 -12.41
C VAL A 51 -1.49 5.51 -12.42
N PHE A 52 -1.21 4.85 -13.54
CA PHE A 52 -1.27 3.39 -13.63
C PHE A 52 -0.24 2.71 -12.72
N GLY A 53 0.99 3.19 -12.70
CA GLY A 53 2.03 2.68 -11.80
C GLY A 53 1.69 2.86 -10.33
N TRP A 54 1.14 4.03 -9.95
CA TRP A 54 0.70 4.30 -8.59
C TRP A 54 -0.48 3.41 -8.18
N ALA A 55 -1.50 3.30 -9.03
CA ALA A 55 -2.64 2.42 -8.80
C ALA A 55 -2.20 0.95 -8.63
N PHE A 56 -1.31 0.47 -9.50
CA PHE A 56 -0.74 -0.87 -9.40
C PHE A 56 0.03 -1.06 -8.08
N GLY A 57 0.88 -0.10 -7.70
CA GLY A 57 1.60 -0.13 -6.43
C GLY A 57 0.66 -0.17 -5.21
N LEU A 58 -0.44 0.59 -5.23
CA LEU A 58 -1.47 0.56 -4.19
C LEU A 58 -2.16 -0.81 -4.11
N LEU A 59 -2.47 -1.42 -5.26
CA LEU A 59 -3.06 -2.76 -5.30
C LEU A 59 -2.11 -3.80 -4.69
N CYS A 60 -0.84 -3.81 -5.09
CA CYS A 60 0.17 -4.70 -4.52
C CYS A 60 0.31 -4.52 -3.00
N THR A 61 0.40 -3.28 -2.54
CA THR A 61 0.52 -2.96 -1.11
C THR A 61 -0.72 -3.39 -0.33
N SER A 62 -1.91 -3.19 -0.89
CA SER A 62 -3.18 -3.59 -0.26
C SER A 62 -3.26 -5.10 -0.07
N MET A 63 -2.87 -5.88 -1.08
CA MET A 63 -2.81 -7.34 -0.98
C MET A 63 -1.87 -7.79 0.15
N PHE A 64 -0.69 -7.17 0.25
CA PHE A 64 0.26 -7.44 1.33
C PHE A 64 -0.31 -7.09 2.72
N ILE A 65 -0.96 -5.93 2.85
CA ILE A 65 -1.58 -5.51 4.11
C ILE A 65 -2.69 -6.48 4.53
N ILE A 66 -3.54 -6.92 3.62
CA ILE A 66 -4.62 -7.89 3.92
C ILE A 66 -4.02 -9.19 4.47
N ARG A 67 -2.93 -9.68 3.86
CA ARG A 67 -2.21 -10.85 4.37
C ARG A 67 -1.70 -10.62 5.78
N LEU A 68 -1.07 -9.48 6.05
CA LEU A 68 -0.55 -9.12 7.37
C LEU A 68 -1.67 -9.03 8.44
N ILE A 69 -2.83 -8.50 8.07
CA ILE A 69 -4.00 -8.44 8.95
C ILE A 69 -4.49 -9.86 9.31
N ASN A 70 -4.55 -10.75 8.31
CA ASN A 70 -4.96 -12.14 8.50
C ASN A 70 -3.97 -12.91 9.39
N GLU A 71 -2.67 -12.79 9.13
CA GLU A 71 -1.61 -13.38 9.96
C GLU A 71 -1.70 -12.88 11.41
N ARG A 72 -1.85 -11.57 11.61
CA ARG A 72 -2.04 -10.98 12.95
C ARG A 72 -3.28 -11.53 13.65
N ARG A 73 -4.40 -11.72 12.94
CA ARG A 73 -5.63 -12.30 13.50
C ARG A 73 -5.42 -13.76 13.91
N GLN A 74 -4.74 -14.55 13.09
CA GLN A 74 -4.43 -15.94 13.39
C GLN A 74 -3.48 -16.06 14.59
N LEU A 75 -2.41 -15.26 14.64
CA LEU A 75 -1.45 -15.24 15.75
C LEU A 75 -2.13 -14.91 17.08
N ARG A 76 -3.04 -13.91 17.09
CA ARG A 76 -3.82 -13.58 18.29
C ARG A 76 -4.75 -14.71 18.75
N ARG A 77 -5.31 -15.48 17.82
CA ARG A 77 -6.14 -16.66 18.17
C ARG A 77 -5.30 -17.76 18.79
N LYS A 78 -4.14 -18.08 18.18
CA LYS A 78 -3.21 -19.09 18.70
C LYS A 78 -2.68 -18.73 20.09
N LEU A 79 -2.36 -17.45 20.31
CA LEU A 79 -1.93 -16.97 21.63
C LEU A 79 -3.00 -17.21 22.70
N ARG A 80 -4.25 -16.82 22.43
CA ARG A 80 -5.36 -17.03 23.37
C ARG A 80 -5.62 -18.51 23.66
N GLN A 81 -5.50 -19.38 22.65
CA GLN A 81 -5.67 -20.82 22.84
C GLN A 81 -4.58 -21.39 23.75
N SER A 82 -3.32 -21.04 23.48
CA SER A 82 -2.20 -21.47 24.32
C SER A 82 -2.30 -20.96 25.77
N GLU A 83 -2.70 -19.70 25.96
CA GLU A 83 -2.95 -19.15 27.31
C GLU A 83 -4.08 -19.88 28.04
N ALA A 84 -5.15 -20.26 27.33
CA ALA A 84 -6.26 -21.01 27.90
C ALA A 84 -5.86 -22.44 28.28
N GLU A 85 -5.06 -23.12 27.46
CA GLU A 85 -4.51 -24.45 27.76
C GLU A 85 -3.62 -24.42 29.01
N VAL A 86 -2.69 -23.46 29.10
CA VAL A 86 -1.83 -23.29 30.29
C VAL A 86 -2.67 -22.99 31.54
N SER A 87 -3.67 -22.14 31.43
CA SER A 87 -4.59 -21.85 32.54
C SER A 87 -5.37 -23.10 32.97
N SER A 88 -5.89 -23.88 32.01
CA SER A 88 -6.60 -25.12 32.28
C SER A 88 -5.72 -26.16 32.97
N LEU A 89 -4.46 -26.32 32.51
CA LEU A 89 -3.50 -27.24 33.13
C LEU A 89 -3.12 -26.80 34.55
N ARG A 90 -2.97 -25.48 34.79
CA ARG A 90 -2.64 -24.95 36.11
C ARG A 90 -3.80 -25.06 37.12
N ASN A 91 -5.03 -25.01 36.64
CA ASN A 91 -6.23 -25.15 37.45
C ASN A 91 -6.74 -26.60 37.50
N LEU A 92 -6.02 -27.55 36.90
CA LEU A 92 -6.35 -28.96 37.02
C LEU A 92 -6.17 -29.34 38.51
N PRO A 93 -7.21 -29.82 39.20
CA PRO A 93 -7.03 -30.33 40.54
C PRO A 93 -5.97 -31.42 40.48
N LEU A 94 -4.98 -31.36 41.37
CA LEU A 94 -4.13 -32.50 41.65
C LEU A 94 -5.11 -33.59 42.09
N VAL A 95 -5.43 -34.50 41.18
CA VAL A 95 -6.15 -35.72 41.55
C VAL A 95 -5.23 -36.38 42.54
N ASP A 96 -5.63 -36.30 43.81
CA ASP A 96 -4.97 -36.99 44.90
C ASP A 96 -4.69 -38.42 44.43
N ALA A 97 -3.41 -38.71 44.29
CA ALA A 97 -2.93 -40.05 44.09
C ALA A 97 -3.00 -40.72 45.47
N ASP A 98 -4.21 -41.15 45.83
CA ASP A 98 -4.44 -42.19 46.84
C ASP A 98 -4.30 -43.58 46.21
#